data_AF-A0A1S6GKX6-F1
#
_entry.id   AF-A0A1S6GKX6-F1
#
_cell.length_a   1.000
_cell.length_b   1.000
_cell.length_c   1.000
_cell.angle_alpha   90.00
_cell.angle_beta   90.00
_cell.angle_gamma   90.00
#
_symmetry.space_group_name_H-M   'P 1'
#
loop_
_entity.id
_entity.type
_entity.pdbx_description
1 polymer ?
#
loop_
_entity_poly.entity_id
_entity_poly.type
_entity_poly.pdbx_seq_one_letter_code
_entity_poly.pdbx_strand_id
1 'polypeptide(L)'
;MTAAKPQQTYLACVRLFDKPDSTGMFIDDTARVRYTNGRTYTGRRDVPLAALDALTGHDLDYWRELNIAANTVLRAITYLRLTGTIRRPITEFGELHDFVDANTGWPGGIDHLDQDQWIYVQWLVTDLLRFR
;
A
#
# COMPACT_ATOMS: atom_id res chain seq x y z
N MET A 1 -35.92 15.92 2.31
CA MET A 1 -34.45 15.99 2.31
C MET A 1 -33.93 14.66 2.85
N THR A 2 -33.48 13.77 1.99
CA THR A 2 -32.99 12.45 2.40
C THR A 2 -31.54 12.64 2.89
N ALA A 3 -31.28 12.39 4.17
CA ALA A 3 -29.93 12.45 4.72
C ALA A 3 -29.04 11.47 3.94
N ALA A 4 -27.89 11.95 3.45
CA ALA A 4 -26.90 11.08 2.82
C ALA A 4 -26.49 10.01 3.85
N LYS A 5 -26.61 8.73 3.48
CA LYS A 5 -26.08 7.64 4.32
C LYS A 5 -24.60 7.91 4.59
N PRO A 6 -24.11 7.79 5.83
CA PRO A 6 -22.69 7.95 6.12
C PRO A 6 -21.91 6.97 5.25
N GLN A 7 -20.96 7.50 4.48
CA GLN A 7 -20.15 6.67 3.61
C GLN A 7 -19.24 5.78 4.47
N GLN A 8 -19.44 4.46 4.39
CA GLN A 8 -18.66 3.51 5.17
C GLN A 8 -17.18 3.67 4.81
N THR A 9 -16.35 3.79 5.84
CA THR A 9 -14.92 4.06 5.72
C THR A 9 -14.16 2.87 6.30
N TYR A 10 -13.19 2.37 5.55
CA TYR A 10 -12.38 1.20 5.86
C TYR A 10 -10.90 1.58 5.93
N LEU A 11 -10.12 0.79 6.68
CA LEU A 11 -8.66 0.85 6.62
C LEU A 11 -8.21 0.48 5.19
N ALA A 12 -7.40 1.33 4.57
CA ALA A 12 -6.90 1.11 3.21
C ALA A 12 -5.48 0.57 3.20
N CYS A 13 -4.58 1.18 3.97
CA CYS A 13 -3.20 0.73 4.12
C CYS A 13 -2.54 1.47 5.29
N VAL A 14 -1.42 0.91 5.77
CA VAL A 14 -0.48 1.57 6.68
C VAL A 14 0.85 1.70 5.96
N ARG A 15 1.29 2.93 5.71
CA ARG A 15 2.64 3.21 5.20
C ARG A 15 3.57 3.44 6.37
N LEU A 16 4.59 2.61 6.47
CA LEU A 16 5.72 2.84 7.35
C LEU A 16 6.72 3.76 6.63
N PHE A 17 7.33 4.68 7.36
CA PHE A 17 8.31 5.59 6.77
C PHE A 17 9.73 5.01 6.87
N ASP A 18 10.49 5.17 5.78
CA ASP A 18 11.91 4.84 5.76
C ASP A 18 12.69 5.85 6.62
N LYS A 19 13.70 5.36 7.34
CA LYS A 19 14.75 6.24 7.86
C LYS A 19 15.84 6.38 6.80
N PRO A 20 16.29 7.60 6.45
CA PRO A 20 17.48 7.78 5.64
C PRO A 20 18.63 6.95 6.22
N ASP A 21 19.36 6.24 5.37
CA ASP A 21 20.53 5.40 5.69
C ASP A 21 20.26 4.01 6.29
N SER A 22 19.02 3.51 6.24
CA SER A 22 18.71 2.13 6.66
C SER A 22 18.24 1.26 5.47
N THR A 23 18.98 0.19 5.20
CA THR A 23 18.61 -0.79 4.17
C THR A 23 17.39 -1.58 4.62
N GLY A 24 16.19 -1.15 4.19
CA GLY A 24 14.95 -1.90 4.42
C GLY A 24 14.43 -1.89 5.87
N MET A 25 14.87 -0.94 6.70
CA MET A 25 14.44 -0.84 8.08
C MET A 25 13.50 0.37 8.24
N PHE A 26 12.20 0.09 8.42
CA PHE A 26 11.21 1.11 8.78
C PHE A 26 11.40 1.49 10.26
N ILE A 27 12.01 2.65 10.52
CA ILE A 27 12.30 3.13 11.89
C ILE A 27 11.95 4.63 12.03
N ASP A 28 10.77 5.03 11.55
CA ASP A 28 10.11 6.20 12.12
C ASP A 28 9.26 5.73 13.30
N ASP A 29 9.14 6.54 14.36
CA ASP A 29 8.23 6.25 15.48
C ASP A 29 6.76 6.40 15.06
N THR A 30 6.50 6.83 13.82
CA THR A 30 5.17 7.03 13.25
C THR A 30 4.94 6.26 11.94
N ALA A 31 3.67 5.96 11.67
CA ALA A 31 3.16 5.39 10.44
C ALA A 31 1.97 6.20 9.93
N ARG A 32 1.77 6.21 8.61
CA ARG A 32 0.60 6.82 7.99
C ARG A 32 -0.47 5.79 7.72
N VAL A 33 -1.58 5.92 8.41
CA VAL A 33 -2.80 5.15 8.18
C VAL A 33 -3.67 5.89 7.17
N ARG A 34 -4.11 5.19 6.12
CA ARG A 34 -5.08 5.71 5.16
C ARG A 34 -6.40 4.98 5.23
N TYR A 35 -7.44 5.70 4.85
CA TYR A 35 -8.80 5.18 4.83
C TYR A 35 -9.41 5.28 3.43
N THR A 36 -10.29 4.35 3.10
CA THR A 36 -10.97 4.24 1.80
C THR A 36 -12.47 4.02 1.97
N ASN A 37 -13.25 4.42 0.98
CA ASN A 37 -14.66 4.00 0.82
C ASN A 37 -14.82 2.77 -0.09
N GLY A 38 -13.72 2.04 -0.34
CA GLY A 38 -13.63 0.93 -1.28
C GLY A 38 -13.36 1.34 -2.73
N ARG A 39 -13.28 2.65 -3.02
CA ARG A 39 -13.00 3.17 -4.37
C ARG A 39 -11.89 4.21 -4.39
N THR A 40 -11.80 5.05 -3.36
CA THR A 40 -10.79 6.10 -3.26
C THR A 40 -10.44 6.38 -1.82
N TYR A 41 -9.29 7.02 -1.60
CA TYR A 41 -8.93 7.49 -0.27
C TYR A 41 -9.88 8.58 0.21
N THR A 42 -10.39 8.42 1.42
CA THR A 42 -11.28 9.38 2.08
C THR A 42 -10.58 10.14 3.21
N GLY A 43 -9.44 9.64 3.70
CA GLY A 43 -8.70 10.29 4.77
C GLY A 43 -7.34 9.67 5.05
N ARG A 44 -6.55 10.35 5.88
CA ARG A 44 -5.28 9.86 6.41
C ARG A 44 -5.06 10.34 7.84
N ARG A 45 -4.27 9.59 8.60
CA ARG A 45 -3.81 9.95 9.95
C ARG A 45 -2.42 9.38 10.16
N ASP A 46 -1.50 10.21 10.65
CA ASP A 46 -0.20 9.75 11.11
C ASP A 46 -0.32 9.35 12.59
N VAL A 47 0.20 8.18 12.96
CA VAL A 47 0.05 7.57 14.29
C VAL A 47 1.37 6.99 14.77
N PRO A 48 1.63 6.96 16.09
CA PRO A 48 2.79 6.26 16.62
C PRO A 48 2.76 4.76 16.29
N LEU A 49 3.91 4.13 16.04
CA LEU A 49 3.99 2.68 15.78
C LEU A 49 3.39 1.85 16.92
N ALA A 50 3.60 2.29 18.17
CA ALA A 50 3.04 1.66 19.36
C ALA A 50 1.49 1.65 19.40
N ALA A 51 0.84 2.49 18.59
CA ALA A 51 -0.62 2.56 18.51
C ALA A 51 -1.19 1.75 17.32
N LEU A 52 -0.37 1.12 16.48
CA LEU A 52 -0.84 0.43 15.28
C LEU A 52 -1.72 -0.77 15.61
N ASP A 53 -1.31 -1.61 16.55
CA ASP A 53 -2.09 -2.79 16.93
C ASP A 53 -3.48 -2.38 17.45
N ALA A 54 -3.52 -1.45 18.40
CA ALA A 54 -4.78 -0.93 18.94
C ALA A 54 -5.69 -0.26 17.88
N LEU A 55 -5.12 0.33 16.83
CA LEU A 55 -5.89 1.03 15.80
C LEU A 55 -6.32 0.12 14.64
N THR A 56 -5.49 -0.85 14.28
CA THR A 56 -5.64 -1.63 13.05
C THR A 56 -5.94 -3.10 13.29
N GLY A 57 -5.77 -3.58 14.52
CA GLY A 57 -5.87 -4.99 14.89
C GLY A 57 -4.65 -5.82 14.47
N HIS A 58 -3.58 -5.18 14.01
CA HIS A 58 -2.37 -5.83 13.53
C HIS A 58 -1.11 -5.14 14.06
N ASP A 59 -0.13 -5.95 14.46
CA ASP A 59 1.14 -5.47 14.99
C ASP A 59 2.06 -4.87 13.92
N LEU A 60 3.22 -4.38 14.38
CA LEU A 60 4.21 -3.74 13.51
C LEU A 60 4.82 -4.72 12.50
N ASP A 61 5.03 -5.99 12.88
CA ASP A 61 5.69 -6.95 12.01
C ASP A 61 4.78 -7.35 10.84
N TYR A 62 3.48 -7.49 11.08
CA TYR A 62 2.47 -7.61 10.03
C TYR A 62 2.56 -6.44 9.04
N TRP A 63 2.57 -5.19 9.52
CA TRP A 63 2.64 -4.04 8.61
C TRP A 63 3.99 -3.92 7.90
N ARG A 64 5.10 -4.34 8.52
CA ARG A 64 6.41 -4.38 7.87
C ARG A 64 6.41 -5.32 6.68
N GLU A 65 5.87 -6.52 6.85
CA GLU A 65 5.76 -7.51 5.78
C GLU A 65 5.03 -6.94 4.55
N LEU A 66 3.88 -6.31 4.76
CA LEU A 66 3.12 -5.68 3.67
C LEU A 66 3.85 -4.49 3.04
N ASN A 67 4.60 -3.71 3.83
CA ASN A 67 5.42 -2.61 3.30
C ASN A 67 6.61 -3.11 2.47
N ILE A 68 7.23 -4.24 2.85
CA ILE A 68 8.28 -4.90 2.06
C ILE A 68 7.70 -5.39 0.73
N ALA A 69 6.53 -6.05 0.78
CA ALA A 69 5.84 -6.52 -0.42
C ALA A 69 5.50 -5.36 -1.37
N ALA A 70 4.89 -4.29 -0.86
CA ALA A 70 4.54 -3.12 -1.66
C ALA A 70 5.77 -2.43 -2.27
N ASN A 71 6.88 -2.31 -1.55
CA ASN A 71 8.12 -1.77 -2.10
C ASN A 71 8.75 -2.67 -3.16
N THR A 72 8.65 -3.99 -3.00
CA THR A 72 9.10 -4.96 -4.00
C THR A 72 8.31 -4.83 -5.29
N VAL A 73 6.98 -4.74 -5.19
CA VAL A 73 6.09 -4.46 -6.33
C VAL A 73 6.42 -3.12 -6.97
N LEU A 74 6.62 -2.05 -6.20
CA LEU A 74 6.98 -0.72 -6.73
C LEU A 74 8.30 -0.73 -7.52
N ARG A 75 9.30 -1.49 -7.04
CA ARG A 75 10.56 -1.70 -7.76
C ARG A 75 10.33 -2.45 -9.08
N ALA A 76 9.50 -3.48 -9.07
CA ALA A 76 9.13 -4.22 -10.29
C ALA A 76 8.38 -3.32 -11.28
N ILE A 77 7.42 -2.49 -10.84
CA ILE A 77 6.74 -1.49 -11.67
C ILE A 77 7.76 -0.53 -12.30
N THR A 78 8.73 -0.06 -11.52
CA THR A 78 9.80 0.82 -12.01
C THR A 78 10.60 0.13 -13.11
N TYR A 79 10.96 -1.15 -12.93
CA TYR A 79 11.65 -1.94 -13.95
C TYR A 79 10.80 -2.16 -15.20
N LEU A 80 9.52 -2.50 -15.07
CA LEU A 80 8.58 -2.66 -16.19
C LEU A 80 8.40 -1.37 -16.98
N ARG A 81 8.46 -0.21 -16.32
CA ARG A 81 8.46 1.10 -16.99
C ARG A 81 9.77 1.36 -17.74
N LEU A 82 10.92 1.06 -17.12
CA LEU A 82 12.24 1.25 -17.76
C LEU A 82 12.44 0.33 -18.98
N THR A 83 11.88 -0.87 -18.95
CA THR A 83 11.93 -1.84 -20.06
C THR A 83 10.85 -1.62 -21.13
N GLY A 84 9.96 -0.63 -20.94
CA GLY A 84 8.93 -0.26 -21.93
C GLY A 84 7.67 -1.13 -21.92
N THR A 85 7.51 -2.03 -20.96
CA THR A 85 6.26 -2.79 -20.76
C THR A 85 5.13 -1.86 -20.31
N ILE A 86 5.39 -1.04 -19.29
CA ILE A 86 4.49 0.03 -18.86
C ILE A 86 4.87 1.30 -19.64
N ARG A 87 4.03 1.64 -20.64
CA ARG A 87 4.34 2.70 -21.62
C ARG A 87 3.97 4.11 -21.16
N ARG A 88 3.25 4.25 -20.06
CA ARG A 88 2.82 5.54 -19.48
C ARG A 88 3.00 5.54 -17.96
N PRO A 89 3.17 6.70 -17.31
CA PRO A 89 3.05 6.78 -15.86
C PRO A 89 1.69 6.24 -15.41
N ILE A 90 1.70 5.50 -14.30
CA ILE A 90 0.50 5.04 -13.60
C ILE A 90 0.47 5.65 -12.20
N THR A 91 -0.72 5.88 -11.68
CA THR A 91 -0.95 6.49 -10.37
C THR A 91 -1.73 5.59 -9.42
N GLU A 92 -2.30 4.51 -9.92
CA GLU A 92 -3.03 3.52 -9.13
C GLU A 92 -2.58 2.11 -9.50
N PHE A 93 -2.60 1.20 -8.53
CA PHE A 93 -2.27 -0.20 -8.77
C PHE A 93 -3.19 -0.82 -9.84
N GLY A 94 -4.48 -0.48 -9.81
CA GLY A 94 -5.46 -1.00 -10.77
C GLY A 94 -5.13 -0.71 -12.24
N GLU A 95 -4.38 0.35 -12.53
CA GLU A 95 -3.95 0.68 -13.90
C GLU A 95 -2.94 -0.33 -14.47
N LEU A 96 -2.32 -1.16 -13.63
CA LEU A 96 -1.39 -2.21 -14.08
C LEU A 96 -2.08 -3.27 -14.91
N HIS A 97 -3.37 -3.51 -14.69
CA HIS A 97 -4.16 -4.50 -15.43
C HIS A 97 -4.27 -4.17 -16.92
N ASP A 98 -3.99 -2.93 -17.33
CA ASP A 98 -3.90 -2.54 -18.74
C ASP A 98 -2.63 -3.09 -19.44
N PHE A 99 -1.62 -3.51 -18.67
CA PHE A 99 -0.28 -3.85 -19.18
C PHE A 99 0.16 -5.28 -18.85
N VAL A 100 -0.21 -5.77 -17.66
CA VAL A 100 0.23 -7.06 -17.11
C VAL A 100 -0.89 -7.71 -16.31
N ASP A 101 -0.80 -9.02 -16.06
CA ASP A 101 -1.64 -9.64 -15.02
C ASP A 101 -1.13 -9.20 -13.64
N ALA A 102 -1.70 -8.11 -13.13
CA ALA A 102 -1.25 -7.50 -11.89
C ALA A 102 -1.55 -8.35 -10.64
N ASN A 103 -2.26 -9.49 -10.73
CA ASN A 103 -2.50 -10.36 -9.58
C ASN A 103 -1.46 -11.46 -9.40
N THR A 104 -0.47 -11.58 -10.30
CA THR A 104 0.51 -12.67 -10.28
C THR A 104 1.87 -12.23 -10.82
N GLY A 105 2.89 -13.08 -10.68
CA GLY A 105 4.20 -12.90 -11.32
C GLY A 105 5.09 -11.82 -10.70
N TRP A 106 4.75 -11.31 -9.51
CA TRP A 106 5.60 -10.36 -8.81
C TRP A 106 6.76 -11.08 -8.10
N PRO A 107 7.98 -10.51 -8.15
CA PRO A 107 9.13 -11.10 -7.46
C PRO A 107 8.97 -10.98 -5.94
N GLY A 108 9.60 -11.91 -5.19
CA GLY A 108 9.90 -11.71 -3.78
C GLY A 108 8.85 -12.13 -2.75
N GLY A 109 8.04 -13.14 -3.04
CA GLY A 109 7.16 -13.75 -2.04
C GLY A 109 5.95 -12.89 -1.73
N ILE A 110 5.15 -12.56 -2.75
CA ILE A 110 3.77 -12.10 -2.50
C ILE A 110 2.78 -13.26 -2.50
N ASP A 111 3.20 -14.43 -3.00
CA ASP A 111 2.32 -15.59 -3.23
C ASP A 111 1.83 -16.21 -1.93
N HIS A 112 2.46 -15.90 -0.80
CA HIS A 112 2.05 -16.36 0.53
C HIS A 112 1.05 -15.41 1.21
N LEU A 113 0.82 -14.21 0.65
CA LEU A 113 -0.14 -13.26 1.19
C LEU A 113 -1.57 -13.77 0.97
N ASP A 114 -2.40 -13.63 1.98
CA ASP A 114 -3.83 -13.85 1.82
C ASP A 114 -4.52 -12.71 1.03
N GLN A 115 -5.82 -12.87 0.78
CA GLN A 115 -6.60 -11.91 0.00
C GLN A 115 -6.65 -10.51 0.63
N ASP A 116 -6.76 -10.42 1.96
CA ASP A 116 -6.88 -9.13 2.65
C ASP A 116 -5.53 -8.42 2.70
N GLN A 117 -4.47 -9.16 2.99
CA GLN A 117 -3.09 -8.70 2.90
C GLN A 117 -2.75 -8.19 1.50
N TRP A 118 -3.15 -8.92 0.45
CA TRP A 118 -2.96 -8.49 -0.92
C TRP A 118 -3.70 -7.19 -1.24
N ILE A 119 -4.95 -7.04 -0.78
CA ILE A 119 -5.71 -5.78 -0.92
C ILE A 119 -4.98 -4.61 -0.25
N TYR A 120 -4.48 -4.80 0.97
CA TYR A 120 -3.68 -3.78 1.66
C TYR A 120 -2.41 -3.40 0.87
N VAL A 121 -1.73 -4.37 0.27
CA VAL A 121 -0.55 -4.13 -0.58
C VAL A 121 -0.91 -3.33 -1.82
N GLN A 122 -2.01 -3.64 -2.52
CA GLN A 122 -2.45 -2.87 -3.69
C GLN A 122 -2.74 -1.41 -3.35
N TRP A 123 -3.41 -1.16 -2.23
CA TRP A 123 -3.61 0.19 -1.71
C TRP A 123 -2.29 0.85 -1.32
N LEU A 124 -1.38 0.13 -0.67
CA LEU A 124 -0.10 0.72 -0.28
C LEU A 124 0.76 1.09 -1.50
N VAL A 125 0.80 0.26 -2.54
CA VAL A 125 1.46 0.58 -3.82
C VAL A 125 0.82 1.83 -4.44
N THR A 126 -0.51 1.93 -4.42
CA THR A 126 -1.22 3.13 -4.87
C THR A 126 -0.82 4.38 -4.08
N ASP A 127 -0.65 4.28 -2.75
CA ASP A 127 -0.15 5.40 -1.94
C ASP A 127 1.26 5.81 -2.37
N LEU A 128 2.17 4.83 -2.54
CA LEU A 128 3.56 5.07 -2.92
C LEU A 128 3.69 5.65 -4.34
N LEU A 129 2.83 5.27 -5.28
CA LEU A 129 2.81 5.84 -6.63
C LEU A 129 2.36 7.31 -6.65
N ARG A 130 1.41 7.68 -5.78
CA ARG A 130 0.81 9.03 -5.76
C ARG A 130 1.54 10.04 -4.89
N PHE A 131 2.10 9.59 -3.77
CA PHE A 131 2.48 10.47 -2.66
C PHE A 131 3.87 10.16 -2.12
N ARG A 132 4.79 9.70 -2.99
CA ARG A 132 6.14 9.34 -2.58
C ARG A 132 6.83 10.46 -1.82
#